data_AF-A0A1F4ZC01-F1
#
_entry.id   AF-A0A1F4ZC01-F1
#
_cell.length_a   1.000
_cell.length_b   1.000
_cell.length_c   1.000
_cell.angle_alpha   90.00
_cell.angle_beta   90.00
_cell.angle_gamma   90.00
#
_symmetry.space_group_name_H-M   'P 1'
#
loop_
_entity.id
_entity.type
_entity.pdbx_description
1 polymer ?
#
loop_
_entity_poly.entity_id
_entity_poly.type
_entity_poly.pdbx_seq_one_letter_code
_entity_poly.pdbx_strand_id
1 'polypeptide(L)'
;MKPYLLLLITFTGFLSYSYTHSYLSDSAASSGNTFTASAEFPTPTPAPINPGDVVINEINWGGNNEPSSSNDEWVELVNNTSFSIDLTNWVIQDLGAGASPTQHYTLPSGTISSNGFFLISGLSQENSRINIAPDLVFSGMNLHNNGELLVLKDDGGNIINTANRSDDWYAGTDTDPKKSMEKISPSLDGTLDSSWEDANSHVNMDGPGSTDEFGTPKAANNL
;
A
#
# COMPACT_ATOMS: atom_id res chain seq x y z
N MET A 1 -80.07 3.45 40.36
CA MET A 1 -78.62 3.18 40.42
C MET A 1 -77.97 3.85 39.24
N LYS A 2 -76.97 4.70 39.48
CA LYS A 2 -76.29 5.49 38.43
C LYS A 2 -75.46 4.56 37.53
N PRO A 3 -75.58 4.64 36.19
CA PRO A 3 -74.73 3.85 35.30
C PRO A 3 -73.31 4.41 35.29
N TYR A 4 -72.33 3.56 35.55
CA TYR A 4 -70.91 3.90 35.42
C TYR A 4 -70.51 3.83 33.95
N LEU A 5 -69.97 4.96 33.46
CA LEU A 5 -69.42 5.14 32.13
C LEU A 5 -68.03 4.49 32.07
N LEU A 6 -67.86 3.47 31.23
CA LEU A 6 -66.55 2.89 30.94
C LEU A 6 -65.88 3.73 29.84
N LEU A 7 -64.92 4.56 30.23
CA LEU A 7 -64.18 5.45 29.33
C LEU A 7 -63.04 4.67 28.65
N LEU A 8 -63.18 4.39 27.35
CA LEU A 8 -62.08 3.87 26.54
C LEU A 8 -61.14 5.03 26.19
N ILE A 9 -59.94 5.06 26.78
CA ILE A 9 -58.92 6.06 26.45
C ILE A 9 -58.01 5.44 25.38
N THR A 10 -58.20 5.81 24.12
CA THR A 10 -57.26 5.48 23.04
C THR A 10 -56.17 6.54 23.00
N PHE A 11 -54.94 6.14 23.34
CA PHE A 11 -53.77 7.01 23.24
C PHE A 11 -53.22 6.96 21.82
N THR A 12 -53.61 7.93 20.97
CA THR A 12 -52.95 8.13 19.69
C THR A 12 -51.66 8.91 19.93
N GLY A 13 -50.53 8.20 20.04
CA GLY A 13 -49.22 8.84 20.06
C GLY A 13 -48.92 9.46 18.70
N PHE A 14 -48.79 10.79 18.66
CA PHE A 14 -48.17 11.46 17.51
C PHE A 14 -46.66 11.29 17.60
N LEU A 15 -46.06 10.51 16.69
CA LEU A 15 -44.63 10.59 16.43
C LEU A 15 -44.37 11.85 15.62
N SER A 16 -43.84 12.90 16.25
CA SER A 16 -43.30 14.05 15.54
C SER A 16 -41.86 13.76 15.12
N TYR A 17 -41.64 13.48 13.83
CA TYR A 17 -40.29 13.59 13.23
C TYR A 17 -40.07 15.05 12.85
N SER A 18 -39.15 15.73 13.54
CA SER A 18 -38.62 17.01 13.07
C SER A 18 -37.62 16.75 11.95
N TYR A 19 -38.08 16.75 10.71
CA TYR A 19 -37.19 16.83 9.55
C TYR A 19 -36.77 18.28 9.37
N THR A 20 -35.56 18.64 9.79
CA THR A 20 -34.94 19.91 9.40
C THR A 20 -34.52 19.81 7.93
N HIS A 21 -35.39 20.23 7.02
CA HIS A 21 -34.96 20.53 5.66
C HIS A 21 -34.35 21.93 5.70
N SER A 22 -33.04 22.01 5.49
CA SER A 22 -32.37 23.28 5.20
C SER A 22 -32.76 23.74 3.80
N TYR A 23 -33.84 24.52 3.69
CA TYR A 23 -34.15 25.27 2.48
C TYR A 23 -33.45 26.63 2.55
N LEU A 24 -32.15 26.64 2.23
CA LEU A 24 -31.53 27.85 1.72
C LEU A 24 -31.36 27.66 0.22
N SER A 25 -32.36 28.08 -0.54
CA SER A 25 -32.17 28.40 -1.95
C SER A 25 -32.26 29.91 -2.08
N ASP A 26 -31.11 30.57 -2.12
CA ASP A 26 -31.06 31.93 -2.65
C ASP A 26 -30.82 31.84 -4.16
N SER A 27 -31.65 32.54 -4.91
CA SER A 27 -31.49 32.69 -6.35
C SER A 27 -31.21 34.16 -6.63
N ALA A 28 -29.92 34.51 -6.73
CA ALA A 28 -29.52 35.81 -7.22
C ALA A 28 -29.48 35.78 -8.75
N ALA A 29 -30.40 36.48 -9.40
CA ALA A 29 -30.33 36.76 -10.83
C ALA A 29 -29.54 38.07 -11.04
N SER A 30 -28.27 37.97 -11.43
CA SER A 30 -27.54 39.12 -11.99
C SER A 30 -27.73 39.14 -13.50
N SER A 31 -28.53 40.07 -14.01
CA SER A 31 -28.61 40.34 -15.44
C SER A 31 -27.38 41.16 -15.87
N GLY A 32 -26.52 40.58 -16.72
CA GLY A 32 -25.31 41.24 -17.22
C GLY A 32 -23.98 40.67 -16.70
N ASN A 33 -24.01 39.62 -15.87
CA ASN A 33 -22.81 38.88 -15.54
C ASN A 33 -22.49 37.88 -16.66
N THR A 34 -21.38 38.08 -17.34
CA THR A 34 -20.80 37.09 -18.26
C THR A 34 -19.89 36.17 -17.45
N PHE A 35 -20.35 34.96 -17.13
CA PHE A 35 -19.47 33.92 -16.59
C PHE A 35 -18.70 33.29 -17.75
N THR A 36 -17.53 33.82 -18.05
CA THR A 36 -16.61 33.19 -19.01
C THR A 36 -15.82 32.13 -18.25
N ALA A 37 -16.09 30.85 -18.51
CA ALA A 37 -15.20 29.78 -18.08
C ALA A 37 -13.83 30.01 -18.72
N SER A 38 -12.74 29.84 -17.95
CA SER A 38 -11.40 29.91 -18.53
C SER A 38 -11.29 28.89 -19.65
N ALA A 39 -10.77 29.29 -20.81
CA ALA A 39 -10.53 28.38 -21.93
C ALA A 39 -9.43 27.34 -21.59
N GLU A 40 -8.61 27.64 -20.58
CA GLU A 40 -7.53 26.81 -20.11
C GLU A 40 -7.62 26.66 -18.59
N PHE A 41 -7.67 25.41 -18.13
CA PHE A 41 -7.32 25.07 -16.77
C PHE A 41 -5.82 24.74 -16.78
N PRO A 42 -4.99 25.37 -15.93
CA PRO A 42 -3.60 24.95 -15.84
C PRO A 42 -3.59 23.46 -15.47
N THR A 43 -2.95 22.64 -16.29
CA THR A 43 -2.64 21.27 -15.89
C THR A 43 -1.82 21.38 -14.61
N PRO A 44 -2.24 20.78 -13.49
CA PRO A 44 -1.43 20.79 -12.28
C PRO A 44 -0.06 20.23 -12.67
N THR A 45 0.98 21.03 -12.47
CA THR A 45 2.34 20.53 -12.58
C THR A 45 2.49 19.42 -11.54
N PRO A 46 2.90 18.20 -11.93
CA PRO A 46 3.15 17.14 -10.96
C PRO A 46 4.09 17.68 -9.88
N ALA A 47 3.74 17.46 -8.61
CA ALA A 47 4.66 17.80 -7.54
C ALA A 47 5.98 17.03 -7.75
N PRO A 48 7.14 17.66 -7.51
CA PRO A 48 8.40 16.94 -7.61
C PRO A 48 8.39 15.78 -6.61
N ILE A 49 8.81 14.61 -7.06
CA ILE A 49 8.99 13.44 -6.21
C ILE A 49 10.29 13.60 -5.44
N ASN A 50 10.23 13.39 -4.13
CA ASN A 50 11.33 13.55 -3.20
C ASN A 50 11.72 12.20 -2.58
N PRO A 51 12.96 12.08 -2.07
CA PRO A 51 13.34 10.92 -1.27
C PRO A 51 12.37 10.69 -0.11
N GLY A 52 11.85 9.47 0.01
CA GLY A 52 10.86 9.07 1.02
C GLY A 52 9.39 9.28 0.62
N ASP A 53 9.09 9.85 -0.56
CA ASP A 53 7.71 9.94 -1.06
C ASP A 53 7.16 8.55 -1.43
N VAL A 54 8.02 7.68 -1.98
CA VAL A 54 7.75 6.25 -2.16
C VAL A 54 8.82 5.46 -1.42
N VAL A 55 8.42 4.49 -0.63
CA VAL A 55 9.30 3.76 0.29
C VAL A 55 9.20 2.27 0.02
N ILE A 56 10.32 1.57 0.05
CA ILE A 56 10.33 0.11 0.11
C ILE A 56 9.81 -0.29 1.49
N ASN A 57 8.62 -0.88 1.52
CA ASN A 57 7.81 -1.07 2.73
C ASN A 57 7.99 -2.45 3.34
N GLU A 58 8.05 -3.48 2.51
CA GLU A 58 8.11 -4.87 2.94
C GLU A 58 8.79 -5.72 1.85
N ILE A 59 9.60 -6.69 2.28
CA ILE A 59 10.41 -7.53 1.40
C ILE A 59 10.28 -8.99 1.84
N ASN A 60 9.73 -9.85 0.99
CA ASN A 60 9.79 -11.29 1.18
C ASN A 60 10.92 -11.88 0.34
N TRP A 61 12.08 -12.02 0.95
CA TRP A 61 13.23 -12.68 0.35
C TRP A 61 13.25 -14.19 0.61
N GLY A 62 12.56 -14.66 1.65
CA GLY A 62 12.55 -16.07 2.05
C GLY A 62 11.63 -16.95 1.21
N GLY A 63 10.81 -16.36 0.34
CA GLY A 63 9.85 -17.06 -0.50
C GLY A 63 8.73 -17.72 0.33
N ASN A 64 8.31 -18.92 -0.08
CA ASN A 64 7.28 -19.71 0.62
C ASN A 64 7.76 -21.16 0.86
N ASN A 65 6.97 -21.97 1.58
CA ASN A 65 7.29 -23.36 1.85
C ASN A 65 6.87 -24.34 0.73
N GLU A 66 6.34 -23.86 -0.39
CA GLU A 66 5.94 -24.71 -1.52
C GLU A 66 7.14 -25.10 -2.40
N PRO A 67 7.46 -26.40 -2.52
CA PRO A 67 8.65 -26.84 -3.25
C PRO A 67 8.67 -26.45 -4.73
N SER A 68 7.51 -26.26 -5.36
CA SER A 68 7.40 -25.84 -6.76
C SER A 68 7.48 -24.33 -6.96
N SER A 69 7.45 -23.55 -5.89
CA SER A 69 7.40 -22.07 -5.91
C SER A 69 8.24 -21.48 -4.79
N SER A 70 9.36 -22.13 -4.42
CA SER A 70 10.23 -21.67 -3.33
C SER A 70 10.72 -20.23 -3.49
N ASN A 71 10.70 -19.71 -4.72
CA ASN A 71 11.09 -18.34 -5.08
C ASN A 71 9.87 -17.40 -5.16
N ASP A 72 8.90 -17.56 -4.26
CA ASP A 72 7.73 -16.67 -4.12
C ASP A 72 8.12 -15.36 -3.43
N GLU A 73 9.10 -14.71 -4.04
CA GLU A 73 9.73 -13.49 -3.55
C GLU A 73 8.94 -12.27 -4.03
N TRP A 74 8.96 -11.23 -3.22
CA TRP A 74 8.30 -9.98 -3.58
C TRP A 74 8.87 -8.78 -2.81
N VAL A 75 8.67 -7.62 -3.40
CA VAL A 75 8.97 -6.32 -2.81
C VAL A 75 7.72 -5.46 -2.91
N GLU A 76 7.36 -4.83 -1.80
CA GLU A 76 6.26 -3.88 -1.74
C GLU A 76 6.78 -2.45 -1.59
N LEU A 77 6.16 -1.55 -2.34
CA LEU A 77 6.31 -0.11 -2.19
C LEU A 77 5.08 0.50 -1.52
N VAL A 78 5.28 1.54 -0.70
CA VAL A 78 4.22 2.38 -0.15
C VAL A 78 4.40 3.83 -0.58
N ASN A 79 3.31 4.52 -0.93
CA ASN A 79 3.32 5.94 -1.26
C ASN A 79 2.93 6.76 -0.03
N ASN A 80 3.86 7.51 0.53
CA ASN A 80 3.68 8.31 1.74
C ASN A 80 3.10 9.72 1.47
N THR A 81 2.64 9.97 0.24
CA THR A 81 2.08 11.27 -0.17
C THR A 81 0.55 11.26 -0.24
N SER A 82 -0.01 12.47 -0.32
CA SER A 82 -1.47 12.70 -0.46
C SER A 82 -1.98 12.64 -1.91
N PHE A 83 -1.14 12.25 -2.87
CA PHE A 83 -1.47 12.17 -4.29
C PHE A 83 -0.93 10.86 -4.90
N SER A 84 -1.45 10.47 -6.06
CA SER A 84 -0.94 9.30 -6.79
C SER A 84 0.40 9.60 -7.46
N ILE A 85 1.30 8.62 -7.49
CA ILE A 85 2.62 8.73 -8.14
C ILE A 85 2.70 7.73 -9.28
N ASP A 86 3.16 8.20 -10.44
CA ASP A 86 3.47 7.35 -11.59
C ASP A 86 4.86 6.71 -11.39
N LEU A 87 4.92 5.39 -11.46
CA LEU A 87 6.13 4.58 -11.27
C LEU A 87 6.72 4.11 -12.60
N THR A 88 6.22 4.61 -13.73
CA THR A 88 6.71 4.26 -15.07
C THR A 88 8.21 4.54 -15.19
N ASN A 89 8.98 3.52 -15.60
CA ASN A 89 10.43 3.50 -15.71
C ASN A 89 11.22 3.66 -14.40
N TRP A 90 10.57 3.60 -13.24
CA TRP A 90 11.28 3.49 -11.97
C TRP A 90 12.03 2.16 -11.89
N VAL A 91 13.08 2.11 -11.07
CA VAL A 91 13.94 0.94 -10.94
C VAL A 91 14.20 0.64 -9.47
N ILE A 92 14.05 -0.62 -9.07
CA ILE A 92 14.67 -1.15 -7.85
C ILE A 92 16.00 -1.78 -8.28
N GLN A 93 17.11 -1.18 -7.89
CA GLN A 93 18.44 -1.75 -8.08
C GLN A 93 18.78 -2.64 -6.90
N ASP A 94 19.09 -3.90 -7.19
CA ASP A 94 19.74 -4.80 -6.25
C ASP A 94 21.26 -4.67 -6.42
N LEU A 95 21.94 -4.20 -5.37
CA LEU A 95 23.39 -4.05 -5.32
C LEU A 95 24.10 -5.25 -4.67
N GLY A 96 23.36 -6.29 -4.28
CA GLY A 96 23.84 -7.41 -3.49
C GLY A 96 24.35 -6.97 -2.12
N ALA A 97 25.20 -7.79 -1.52
CA ALA A 97 26.04 -7.43 -0.36
C ALA A 97 27.17 -6.43 -0.72
N GLY A 98 27.25 -5.98 -1.98
CA GLY A 98 28.28 -5.07 -2.50
C GLY A 98 27.73 -3.72 -2.96
N ALA A 99 28.58 -2.92 -3.62
CA ALA A 99 28.18 -1.64 -4.23
C ALA A 99 28.07 -1.73 -5.77
N SER A 100 28.02 -2.95 -6.32
CA SER A 100 27.89 -3.20 -7.76
C SER A 100 26.56 -3.90 -8.03
N PRO A 101 25.70 -3.37 -8.93
CA PRO A 101 24.41 -3.98 -9.22
C PRO A 101 24.54 -5.41 -9.68
N THR A 102 23.84 -6.31 -9.00
CA THR A 102 23.66 -7.72 -9.36
C THR A 102 22.44 -7.88 -10.26
N GLN A 103 21.38 -7.09 -10.01
CA GLN A 103 20.13 -7.15 -10.76
C GLN A 103 19.36 -5.82 -10.71
N HIS A 104 18.52 -5.57 -11.72
CA HIS A 104 17.61 -4.43 -11.74
C HIS A 104 16.17 -4.90 -12.01
N TYR A 105 15.23 -4.38 -11.22
CA TYR A 105 13.79 -4.58 -11.41
C TYR A 105 13.20 -3.28 -11.95
N THR A 106 13.11 -3.15 -13.28
CA THR A 106 12.50 -1.98 -13.94
C THR A 106 11.00 -2.13 -13.99
N LEU A 107 10.28 -1.10 -13.52
CA LEU A 107 8.83 -1.01 -13.56
C LEU A 107 8.42 -0.42 -14.92
N PRO A 108 7.86 -1.22 -15.85
CA PRO A 108 7.54 -0.72 -17.19
C PRO A 108 6.40 0.31 -17.20
N SER A 109 5.53 0.22 -16.20
CA SER A 109 4.43 1.15 -15.94
C SER A 109 3.86 0.87 -14.55
N GLY A 110 3.19 1.84 -13.96
CA GLY A 110 2.42 1.62 -12.74
C GLY A 110 2.00 2.94 -12.12
N THR A 111 0.94 2.93 -11.33
CA THR A 111 0.56 4.10 -10.54
C THR A 111 0.25 3.63 -9.14
N ILE A 112 0.95 4.20 -8.16
CA ILE A 112 0.68 3.96 -6.76
C ILE A 112 -0.25 5.06 -6.24
N SER A 113 -1.41 4.66 -5.73
CA SER A 113 -2.39 5.62 -5.18
C SER A 113 -1.82 6.30 -3.93
N SER A 114 -2.39 7.45 -3.55
CA SER A 114 -2.05 8.10 -2.28
C SER A 114 -2.22 7.15 -1.11
N ASN A 115 -1.22 7.04 -0.23
CA ASN A 115 -1.20 6.09 0.90
C ASN A 115 -1.46 4.63 0.49
N GLY A 116 -1.26 4.31 -0.80
CA GLY A 116 -1.47 2.99 -1.35
C GLY A 116 -0.18 2.19 -1.40
N PHE A 117 -0.34 0.93 -1.76
CA PHE A 117 0.74 -0.04 -1.93
C PHE A 117 0.90 -0.39 -3.42
N PHE A 118 2.11 -0.78 -3.81
CA PHE A 118 2.40 -1.33 -5.13
C PHE A 118 3.26 -2.58 -4.95
N LEU A 119 2.70 -3.74 -5.27
CA LEU A 119 3.32 -5.04 -5.04
C LEU A 119 4.00 -5.55 -6.31
N ILE A 120 5.32 -5.77 -6.24
CA ILE A 120 6.11 -6.42 -7.29
C ILE A 120 6.46 -7.83 -6.81
N SER A 121 6.02 -8.87 -7.53
CA SER A 121 6.25 -10.27 -7.13
C SER A 121 6.92 -11.07 -8.25
N GLY A 122 7.72 -12.07 -7.87
CA GLY A 122 8.26 -13.07 -8.78
C GLY A 122 7.19 -13.93 -9.46
N LEU A 123 6.05 -14.13 -8.80
CA LEU A 123 4.99 -15.04 -9.21
C LEU A 123 3.65 -14.32 -9.36
N SER A 124 2.74 -14.92 -10.14
CA SER A 124 1.34 -14.48 -10.16
C SER A 124 0.60 -15.04 -8.94
N GLN A 125 -0.55 -14.44 -8.61
CA GLN A 125 -1.40 -14.89 -7.51
C GLN A 125 -1.72 -16.39 -7.58
N GLU A 126 -1.90 -16.94 -8.78
CA GLU A 126 -2.25 -18.36 -8.99
C GLU A 126 -1.11 -19.33 -8.67
N ASN A 127 0.14 -18.84 -8.61
CA ASN A 127 1.34 -19.63 -8.38
C ASN A 127 2.06 -19.23 -7.08
N SER A 128 1.44 -18.35 -6.28
CA SER A 128 2.00 -17.72 -5.10
C SER A 128 1.14 -18.04 -3.87
N ARG A 129 1.70 -17.89 -2.67
CA ARG A 129 0.93 -17.84 -1.42
C ARG A 129 0.32 -16.46 -1.15
N ILE A 130 0.73 -15.44 -1.90
CA ILE A 130 0.03 -14.16 -1.92
C ILE A 130 -1.39 -14.40 -2.46
N ASN A 131 -2.40 -14.13 -1.64
CA ASN A 131 -3.82 -14.25 -1.96
C ASN A 131 -4.43 -12.92 -2.43
N ILE A 132 -3.63 -12.12 -3.12
CA ILE A 132 -4.04 -10.92 -3.83
C ILE A 132 -3.20 -10.76 -5.10
N ALA A 133 -3.78 -10.22 -6.17
CA ALA A 133 -3.04 -9.98 -7.39
C ALA A 133 -1.91 -8.94 -7.17
N PRO A 134 -0.65 -9.28 -7.50
CA PRO A 134 0.44 -8.30 -7.58
C PRO A 134 0.12 -7.22 -8.62
N ASP A 135 0.65 -6.02 -8.40
CA ASP A 135 0.54 -4.93 -9.38
C ASP A 135 1.51 -5.14 -10.56
N LEU A 136 2.62 -5.83 -10.32
CA LEU A 136 3.58 -6.25 -11.33
C LEU A 136 4.11 -7.65 -11.02
N VAL A 137 4.12 -8.53 -12.03
CA VAL A 137 4.81 -9.82 -11.97
C VAL A 137 6.14 -9.72 -12.71
N PHE A 138 7.24 -9.99 -12.02
CA PHE A 138 8.60 -9.99 -12.54
C PHE A 138 9.18 -11.41 -12.42
N SER A 139 8.95 -12.27 -13.41
CA SER A 139 9.27 -13.72 -13.35
C SER A 139 10.76 -14.10 -13.20
N GLY A 140 11.65 -13.11 -13.12
CA GLY A 140 13.08 -13.31 -12.85
C GLY A 140 13.53 -12.76 -11.51
N MET A 141 12.60 -12.48 -10.57
CA MET A 141 12.97 -12.01 -9.24
C MET A 141 13.87 -13.04 -8.54
N ASN A 142 14.95 -12.55 -7.93
CA ASN A 142 15.97 -13.38 -7.30
C ASN A 142 16.68 -12.54 -6.22
N LEU A 143 16.02 -12.37 -5.08
CA LEU A 143 16.54 -11.73 -3.89
C LEU A 143 17.47 -12.72 -3.17
N HIS A 144 18.63 -12.28 -2.69
CA HIS A 144 19.57 -13.19 -2.03
C HIS A 144 19.17 -13.47 -0.57
N ASN A 145 19.18 -14.74 -0.13
CA ASN A 145 18.86 -15.10 1.27
C ASN A 145 19.82 -14.49 2.31
N ASN A 146 21.05 -14.15 1.90
CA ASN A 146 22.06 -13.57 2.79
C ASN A 146 22.07 -12.03 2.70
N GLY A 147 20.92 -11.40 2.50
CA GLY A 147 20.82 -9.94 2.44
C GLY A 147 21.40 -9.29 1.19
N GLU A 148 20.86 -8.11 0.89
CA GLU A 148 21.33 -7.21 -0.15
C GLU A 148 20.87 -5.78 0.11
N LEU A 149 21.53 -4.80 -0.51
CA LEU A 149 21.08 -3.41 -0.54
C LEU A 149 20.16 -3.18 -1.75
N LEU A 150 18.89 -2.88 -1.47
CA LEU A 150 17.94 -2.43 -2.49
C LEU A 150 17.90 -0.90 -2.56
N VAL A 151 17.95 -0.34 -3.77
CA VAL A 151 17.89 1.09 -4.04
C VAL A 151 16.75 1.39 -5.01
N LEU A 152 15.71 2.07 -4.54
CA LEU A 152 14.62 2.56 -5.37
C LEU A 152 15.02 3.88 -6.03
N LYS A 153 14.89 3.94 -7.36
CA LYS A 153 15.15 5.13 -8.17
C LYS A 153 13.94 5.50 -9.01
N ASP A 154 13.75 6.80 -9.19
CA ASP A 154 12.78 7.34 -10.14
C ASP A 154 13.26 7.19 -11.60
N ASP A 155 12.41 7.62 -12.54
CA ASP A 155 12.68 7.59 -13.98
C ASP A 155 13.85 8.52 -14.40
N GLY A 156 14.15 9.54 -13.59
CA GLY A 156 15.31 10.42 -13.73
C GLY A 156 16.60 9.84 -13.16
N GLY A 157 16.54 8.71 -12.46
CA GLY A 157 17.68 8.06 -11.80
C GLY A 157 18.02 8.63 -10.42
N ASN A 158 17.18 9.50 -9.85
CA ASN A 158 17.34 9.99 -8.48
C ASN A 158 17.00 8.87 -7.50
N ILE A 159 17.75 8.79 -6.39
CA ILE A 159 17.45 7.84 -5.32
C ILE A 159 16.25 8.35 -4.54
N ILE A 160 15.20 7.54 -4.49
CA ILE A 160 13.98 7.83 -3.74
C ILE A 160 14.00 7.12 -2.38
N ASN A 161 14.46 5.86 -2.33
CA ASN A 161 14.53 5.12 -1.08
C ASN A 161 15.59 4.02 -1.15
N THR A 162 15.99 3.51 0.02
CA THR A 162 16.88 2.36 0.15
C THR A 162 16.34 1.42 1.22
N ALA A 163 16.63 0.12 1.08
CA ALA A 163 16.31 -0.89 2.07
C ALA A 163 17.51 -1.82 2.30
N ASN A 164 17.76 -2.09 3.59
CA ASN A 164 18.91 -2.83 4.08
C ASN A 164 20.26 -2.15 3.75
N ARG A 165 21.37 -2.71 4.25
CA ARG A 165 22.76 -2.35 3.89
C ARG A 165 23.79 -3.42 4.33
N SER A 166 23.34 -4.53 4.90
CA SER A 166 24.20 -5.55 5.51
C SER A 166 24.41 -6.75 4.59
N ASP A 167 25.38 -7.59 4.94
CA ASP A 167 25.61 -8.93 4.36
C ASP A 167 24.59 -9.96 4.88
N ASP A 168 23.48 -9.50 5.48
CA ASP A 168 22.32 -10.25 5.96
C ASP A 168 21.09 -9.33 5.91
N TRP A 169 19.88 -9.89 5.94
CA TRP A 169 18.66 -9.09 6.10
C TRP A 169 18.51 -8.62 7.55
N TYR A 170 18.07 -7.37 7.75
CA TYR A 170 17.87 -6.83 9.11
C TYR A 170 16.73 -7.54 9.87
N ALA A 171 15.73 -8.03 9.16
CA ALA A 171 14.68 -8.87 9.71
C ALA A 171 14.08 -9.80 8.63
N GLY A 172 13.03 -10.52 9.00
CA GLY A 172 12.48 -11.62 8.21
C GLY A 172 13.26 -12.92 8.41
N THR A 173 12.69 -14.02 7.93
CA THR A 173 13.35 -15.33 7.97
C THR A 173 12.87 -16.25 6.85
N ASP A 174 13.76 -17.06 6.30
CA ASP A 174 13.45 -18.17 5.38
C ASP A 174 13.26 -19.50 6.12
N THR A 175 13.24 -19.49 7.45
CA THR A 175 12.95 -20.67 8.29
C THR A 175 11.51 -20.68 8.75
N ASP A 176 10.89 -21.86 8.81
CA ASP A 176 9.47 -22.01 9.20
C ASP A 176 9.22 -21.58 10.67
N PRO A 177 8.25 -20.69 10.94
CA PRO A 177 7.43 -19.98 9.96
C PRO A 177 8.19 -18.87 9.25
N LYS A 178 8.13 -18.87 7.92
CA LYS A 178 8.82 -17.88 7.08
C LYS A 178 8.20 -16.51 7.30
N LYS A 179 9.01 -15.46 7.21
CA LYS A 179 8.56 -14.09 7.44
C LYS A 179 9.23 -13.14 6.48
N SER A 180 8.47 -12.23 5.90
CA SER A 180 9.01 -11.04 5.26
C SER A 180 9.67 -10.10 6.29
N MET A 181 10.55 -9.26 5.78
CA MET A 181 11.10 -8.10 6.47
C MET A 181 10.16 -6.91 6.24
N GLU A 182 9.55 -6.38 7.29
CA GLU A 182 8.61 -5.26 7.20
C GLU A 182 9.18 -4.00 7.86
N LYS A 183 8.87 -2.83 7.29
CA LYS A 183 9.32 -1.55 7.81
C LYS A 183 8.44 -1.12 8.97
N ILE A 184 9.05 -0.77 10.10
CA ILE A 184 8.32 -0.28 11.29
C ILE A 184 7.57 1.02 10.98
N SER A 185 8.19 1.92 10.22
CA SER A 185 7.52 3.14 9.77
C SER A 185 8.11 3.64 8.44
N PRO A 186 7.27 4.06 7.47
CA PRO A 186 7.72 4.59 6.19
C PRO A 186 8.73 5.74 6.30
N SER A 187 8.69 6.53 7.39
CA SER A 187 9.58 7.68 7.56
C SER A 187 11.00 7.34 8.03
N LEU A 188 11.27 6.08 8.40
CA LEU A 188 12.57 5.67 8.93
C LEU A 188 13.59 5.39 7.82
N ASP A 189 14.87 5.66 8.10
CA ASP A 189 15.97 5.38 7.19
C ASP A 189 16.11 3.85 7.00
N GLY A 190 15.88 3.37 5.78
CA GLY A 190 15.92 1.94 5.47
C GLY A 190 17.31 1.31 5.52
N THR A 191 18.37 2.10 5.71
CA THR A 191 19.74 1.58 5.93
C THR A 191 20.07 1.30 7.40
N LEU A 192 19.12 1.54 8.31
CA LEU A 192 19.26 1.26 9.73
C LEU A 192 18.49 -0.01 10.10
N ASP A 193 19.15 -0.92 10.82
CA ASP A 193 18.56 -2.13 11.40
C ASP A 193 17.31 -1.83 12.23
N SER A 194 17.35 -0.76 13.03
CA SER A 194 16.23 -0.29 13.87
C SER A 194 14.99 0.20 13.11
N SER A 195 14.99 0.12 11.77
CA SER A 195 13.86 0.50 10.93
C SER A 195 13.02 -0.67 10.46
N TRP A 196 13.48 -1.90 10.74
CA TRP A 196 12.91 -3.14 10.20
C TRP A 196 12.55 -4.10 11.33
N GLU A 197 11.54 -4.92 11.08
CA GLU A 197 11.13 -6.00 11.96
C GLU A 197 10.62 -7.19 11.17
N ASP A 198 10.51 -8.32 11.86
CA ASP A 198 9.89 -9.52 11.31
C ASP A 198 8.40 -9.28 11.12
N ALA A 199 7.85 -9.68 9.97
CA ALA A 199 6.41 -9.69 9.80
C ALA A 199 5.73 -10.56 10.87
N ASN A 200 4.79 -9.97 11.60
CA ASN A 200 4.04 -10.68 12.67
C ASN A 200 2.57 -10.94 12.30
N SER A 201 2.19 -10.63 11.06
CA SER A 201 0.81 -10.74 10.58
C SER A 201 0.71 -11.53 9.29
N HIS A 202 -0.45 -12.14 9.08
CA HIS A 202 -0.78 -12.92 7.89
C HIS A 202 -1.97 -12.26 7.20
N VAL A 203 -1.69 -11.29 6.32
CA VAL A 203 -2.74 -10.51 5.65
C VAL A 203 -2.57 -10.63 4.15
N ASN A 204 -3.65 -10.94 3.43
CA ASN A 204 -3.62 -11.21 1.99
C ASN A 204 -2.62 -12.30 1.57
N MET A 205 -2.26 -13.18 2.51
CA MET A 205 -1.54 -14.43 2.28
C MET A 205 -2.56 -15.58 2.20
N ASP A 206 -2.09 -16.81 2.07
CA ASP A 206 -2.85 -18.02 1.75
C ASP A 206 -3.77 -18.49 2.89
N GLY A 207 -4.92 -17.84 3.00
CA GLY A 207 -6.01 -18.25 3.87
C GLY A 207 -5.75 -17.98 5.37
N PRO A 208 -6.79 -17.63 6.14
CA PRO A 208 -6.66 -17.12 7.51
C PRO A 208 -6.24 -18.16 8.56
N GLY A 209 -5.83 -19.36 8.14
CA GLY A 209 -5.45 -20.47 9.03
C GLY A 209 -4.03 -21.00 8.81
N SER A 210 -3.30 -20.49 7.80
CA SER A 210 -1.87 -20.76 7.67
C SER A 210 -1.10 -20.03 8.76
N THR A 211 0.00 -20.65 9.18
CA THR A 211 0.91 -20.11 10.20
C THR A 211 2.36 -20.36 9.81
N ASP A 212 2.60 -20.76 8.57
CA ASP A 212 3.87 -21.15 7.97
C ASP A 212 4.53 -20.01 7.20
N GLU A 213 3.79 -18.95 6.88
CA GLU A 213 4.28 -17.70 6.32
C GLU A 213 3.64 -16.49 7.02
N PHE A 214 4.40 -15.41 7.15
CA PHE A 214 3.91 -14.11 7.62
C PHE A 214 4.35 -13.01 6.67
N GLY A 215 3.42 -12.11 6.38
CA GLY A 215 3.59 -10.94 5.54
C GLY A 215 2.27 -10.21 5.34
N THR A 216 2.35 -8.96 4.89
CA THR A 216 1.20 -8.08 4.71
C THR A 216 1.07 -7.49 3.29
N PRO A 217 1.21 -8.27 2.21
CA PRO A 217 1.11 -7.74 0.86
C PRO A 217 -0.18 -6.96 0.61
N LYS A 218 -0.04 -5.71 0.19
CA LYS A 218 -1.09 -4.71 -0.07
C LYS A 218 -1.93 -4.37 1.15
N ALA A 219 -1.35 -4.47 2.34
CA ALA A 219 -1.95 -4.10 3.61
C ALA A 219 -0.95 -3.32 4.47
N ALA A 220 -1.44 -2.70 5.55
CA ALA A 220 -0.55 -2.02 6.47
C ALA A 220 0.23 -3.03 7.32
N ASN A 221 1.54 -2.80 7.45
CA ASN A 221 2.40 -3.47 8.43
C ASN A 221 1.84 -3.28 9.84
N ASN A 222 2.02 -4.27 10.70
CA ASN A 222 1.51 -4.19 12.07
C ASN A 222 2.59 -3.68 13.03
N LEU A 223 2.31 -2.53 13.66
CA LEU A 223 3.06 -1.95 14.78
C LEU A 223 2.80 -2.67 16.12
#